data_AF-A0A6A4R2S6-F1
#
_entry.id   AF-A0A6A4R2S6-F1
#
_cell.length_a   1.000
_cell.length_b   1.000
_cell.length_c   1.000
_cell.angle_alpha   90.00
_cell.angle_beta   90.00
_cell.angle_gamma   90.00
#
_symmetry.space_group_name_H-M   'P 1'
#
loop_
_entity.id
_entity.type
_entity.pdbx_description
1 polymer ?
#
loop_
_entity_poly.entity_id
_entity_poly.type
_entity_poly.pdbx_seq_one_letter_code
_entity_poly.pdbx_strand_id
1 'polypeptide(L)'
;MVEFGQIWSQLGSTMATIMFVYTISEAYTAIQTYLSANTSQRAKKLRAEVVKDSQTPLVLSMDDNEEIIDEFQGAKIWWYSNHTTKTSQSFSIYPASDEKRYLTLTFHKSYRDLITSTYIKHVLKEGNAISVKNRQLKLYTNNPSEEWYGYKRTKWSHIMFEHPSRFETLAMDPKKKEEIINDLVKFKTGKDYYAKIGKAWKRGYLLYGPPGTGKSSMIAAIANFMNYDVYDLELTAVKENTDLKKLLIDTTSKSIIVIEDIDCSLDLTGQRKKTKEKGDEDKKPEDSIKNAKENEEEKKGSKVTLSGLLNFIDGIWSACGGERIIIFTTNFVDKLDPALIRRGRMDKHIELSYCGYEAFKAKNKAEEEAEEKAKELKSEKDNGELAQEEEQVS
;
A
#
# COMPACT_ATOMS: atom_id res chain seq x y z
N MET A 1 -44.51 13.06 7.40
CA MET A 1 -43.36 13.97 7.15
C MET A 1 -43.58 15.39 7.72
N VAL A 2 -44.54 15.59 8.63
CA VAL A 2 -44.80 16.92 9.25
C VAL A 2 -44.67 16.91 10.79
N GLU A 3 -44.80 15.75 11.45
CA GLU A 3 -44.67 15.67 12.92
C GLU A 3 -43.22 15.57 13.45
N PHE A 4 -42.23 15.23 12.62
CA PHE A 4 -40.82 15.19 13.03
C PHE A 4 -40.13 16.57 13.05
N GLY A 5 -40.70 17.58 12.37
CA GLY A 5 -40.11 18.92 12.27
C GLY A 5 -40.33 19.80 13.51
N GLN A 6 -41.32 19.51 14.34
CA GLN A 6 -41.66 20.35 15.50
C GLN A 6 -40.84 20.04 16.76
N ILE A 7 -40.29 18.83 16.89
CA ILE A 7 -39.45 18.48 18.06
C ILE A 7 -38.07 19.16 17.98
N TRP A 8 -37.54 19.35 16.77
CA TRP A 8 -36.23 20.00 16.55
C TRP A 8 -36.25 21.52 16.69
N SER A 9 -37.42 22.15 16.52
CA SER A 9 -37.56 23.61 16.63
C SER A 9 -37.49 24.12 18.08
N GLN A 10 -37.71 23.28 19.09
CA GLN A 10 -37.67 23.66 20.51
C GLN A 10 -36.39 23.19 21.25
N LEU A 11 -35.56 22.34 20.63
CA LEU A 11 -34.33 21.79 21.22
C LEU A 11 -33.02 22.44 20.70
N GLY A 12 -33.09 23.39 19.77
CA GLY A 12 -31.93 24.03 19.14
C GLY A 12 -30.96 24.79 20.06
N SER A 13 -31.25 24.89 21.36
CA SER A 13 -30.45 25.61 22.35
C SER A 13 -29.43 24.73 23.09
N THR A 14 -29.69 23.43 23.28
CA THR A 14 -28.92 22.57 24.21
C THR A 14 -28.03 21.54 23.53
N MET A 15 -28.24 21.25 22.25
CA MET A 15 -27.42 20.30 21.49
C MET A 15 -26.29 21.00 20.71
N ALA A 16 -25.16 20.31 20.57
CA ALA A 16 -24.02 20.68 19.74
C ALA A 16 -23.82 19.65 18.63
N THR A 17 -23.28 20.11 17.50
CA THR A 17 -23.06 19.29 16.31
C THR A 17 -21.64 19.50 15.78
N ILE A 18 -20.96 18.41 15.44
CA ILE A 18 -19.65 18.39 14.77
C ILE A 18 -19.82 17.65 13.45
N MET A 19 -19.33 18.23 12.35
CA MET A 19 -19.38 17.61 11.03
C MET A 19 -17.99 17.15 10.58
N PHE A 20 -17.89 15.90 10.13
CA PHE A 20 -16.70 15.29 9.55
C PHE A 20 -16.91 15.07 8.05
N VAL A 21 -16.13 15.77 7.23
CA VAL A 21 -16.27 15.71 5.76
C VAL A 21 -15.42 14.57 5.20
N TYR A 22 -15.96 13.85 4.20
CA TYR A 22 -15.31 12.74 3.49
C TYR A 22 -14.00 13.12 2.76
N THR A 23 -13.68 14.41 2.62
CA THR A 23 -12.51 14.88 1.85
C THR A 23 -11.20 14.34 2.44
N ILE A 24 -10.70 13.21 1.92
CA ILE A 24 -9.39 12.56 2.16
C ILE A 24 -8.96 12.57 3.65
N SER A 25 -9.93 12.56 4.56
CA SER A 25 -9.66 12.74 5.97
C SER A 25 -9.48 11.36 6.59
N GLU A 26 -8.26 11.04 7.05
CA GLU A 26 -7.98 9.82 7.82
C GLU A 26 -8.97 9.66 8.98
N ALA A 27 -9.45 10.78 9.54
CA ALA A 27 -10.44 10.79 10.59
C ALA A 27 -11.80 10.23 10.14
N TYR A 28 -12.26 10.56 8.93
CA TYR A 28 -13.53 10.06 8.41
C TYR A 28 -13.50 8.54 8.27
N THR A 29 -12.45 7.99 7.64
CA THR A 29 -12.30 6.55 7.43
C THR A 29 -12.20 5.79 8.75
N ALA A 30 -11.45 6.31 9.73
CA ALA A 30 -11.35 5.72 11.05
C ALA A 30 -12.71 5.70 11.77
N ILE A 31 -13.44 6.81 11.77
CA ILE A 31 -14.78 6.90 12.38
C ILE A 31 -15.75 5.94 11.68
N GLN A 32 -15.77 5.90 10.35
CA GLN A 32 -16.65 5.00 9.60
C GLN A 32 -16.37 3.54 9.94
N THR A 33 -15.11 3.16 10.11
CA THR A 33 -14.70 1.80 10.48
C THR A 33 -15.11 1.45 11.91
N TYR A 34 -14.96 2.39 12.86
CA TYR A 34 -15.46 2.21 14.22
C TYR A 34 -16.97 2.01 14.23
N LEU A 35 -17.71 2.89 13.54
CA LEU A 35 -19.15 2.83 13.47
C LEU A 35 -19.61 1.53 12.83
N SER A 36 -19.08 1.12 11.67
CA SER A 36 -19.50 -0.13 11.01
C SER A 36 -19.28 -1.37 11.87
N ALA A 37 -18.16 -1.45 12.60
CA ALA A 37 -17.90 -2.54 13.51
C ALA A 37 -18.90 -2.57 14.68
N ASN A 38 -19.19 -1.41 15.28
CA ASN A 38 -20.06 -1.30 16.44
C ASN A 38 -21.57 -1.36 16.07
N THR A 39 -21.93 -1.04 14.83
CA THR A 39 -23.32 -1.04 14.33
C THR A 39 -23.81 -2.38 13.84
N SER A 40 -22.92 -3.25 13.35
CA SER A 40 -23.28 -4.60 12.91
C SER A 40 -24.06 -5.40 13.97
N GLN A 41 -23.90 -5.05 15.26
CA GLN A 41 -24.60 -5.67 16.40
C GLN A 41 -25.90 -4.97 16.82
N ARG A 42 -26.19 -3.75 16.34
CA ARG A 42 -27.26 -2.87 16.88
C ARG A 42 -28.12 -2.14 15.84
N ALA A 43 -27.77 -2.21 14.55
CA ALA A 43 -28.47 -1.47 13.49
C ALA A 43 -29.84 -2.07 13.13
N LYS A 44 -30.77 -1.22 12.70
CA LYS A 44 -32.11 -1.64 12.23
C LYS A 44 -32.15 -1.87 10.72
N LYS A 45 -31.24 -1.27 9.97
CA LYS A 45 -31.03 -1.51 8.54
C LYS A 45 -29.53 -1.57 8.27
N LEU A 46 -29.09 -2.47 7.41
CA LEU A 46 -27.68 -2.61 7.06
C LEU A 46 -27.57 -2.52 5.55
N ARG A 47 -26.61 -1.73 5.06
CA ARG A 47 -26.27 -1.70 3.65
C ARG A 47 -25.15 -2.69 3.41
N ALA A 48 -25.42 -3.68 2.58
CA ALA A 48 -24.37 -4.56 2.08
C ALA A 48 -23.62 -3.85 0.95
N GLU A 49 -22.39 -3.41 1.20
CA GLU A 49 -21.48 -2.99 0.14
C GLU A 49 -20.59 -4.18 -0.24
N VAL A 50 -20.67 -4.56 -1.51
CA VAL A 50 -19.73 -5.52 -2.09
C VAL A 50 -18.40 -4.81 -2.24
N VAL A 51 -17.55 -4.97 -1.23
CA VAL A 51 -16.15 -4.58 -1.32
C VAL A 51 -15.48 -5.63 -2.19
N LYS A 52 -15.30 -5.30 -3.47
CA LYS A 52 -14.31 -6.02 -4.29
C LYS A 52 -13.02 -6.03 -3.49
N ASP A 53 -12.46 -7.23 -3.33
CA ASP A 53 -11.21 -7.46 -2.61
C ASP A 53 -11.34 -7.53 -1.07
N SER A 54 -12.29 -8.32 -0.54
CA SER A 54 -12.34 -8.69 0.90
C SER A 54 -12.79 -10.15 1.11
N GLN A 55 -12.30 -10.83 2.16
CA GLN A 55 -12.66 -12.23 2.45
C GLN A 55 -14.15 -12.41 2.82
N THR A 56 -14.77 -11.37 3.37
CA THR A 56 -16.23 -11.25 3.46
C THR A 56 -16.69 -10.37 2.31
N PRO A 57 -17.20 -10.90 1.19
CA PRO A 57 -17.57 -10.13 -0.01
C PRO A 57 -18.72 -9.13 0.23
N LEU A 58 -19.15 -8.99 1.48
CA LEU A 58 -20.26 -8.20 1.95
C LEU A 58 -19.79 -7.47 3.22
N VAL A 59 -19.31 -6.23 3.08
CA VAL A 59 -19.12 -5.36 4.23
C VAL A 59 -20.47 -4.71 4.50
N LEU A 60 -21.04 -5.01 5.67
CA LEU A 60 -22.24 -4.36 6.14
C LEU A 60 -21.82 -2.95 6.59
N SER A 61 -22.05 -1.96 5.72
CA SER A 61 -21.86 -0.55 6.02
C SER A 61 -23.20 0.08 6.42
N MET A 62 -23.10 1.24 7.07
CA MET A 62 -24.26 2.03 7.46
C MET A 62 -25.03 2.49 6.20
N ASP A 63 -26.36 2.36 6.21
CA ASP A 63 -27.19 2.87 5.12
C ASP A 63 -27.21 4.41 5.12
N ASP A 64 -27.40 5.01 3.95
CA ASP A 64 -27.46 6.47 3.83
C ASP A 64 -28.71 6.98 4.60
N ASN A 65 -28.53 7.92 5.52
CA ASN A 65 -29.55 8.44 6.47
C ASN A 65 -29.89 7.56 7.70
N GLU A 66 -29.00 6.67 8.13
CA GLU A 66 -29.17 5.97 9.41
C GLU A 66 -28.59 6.75 10.60
N GLU A 67 -29.30 6.71 11.73
CA GLU A 67 -28.91 7.32 13.01
C GLU A 67 -28.41 6.23 13.96
N ILE A 68 -27.19 6.41 14.48
CA ILE A 68 -26.58 5.49 15.43
C ILE A 68 -26.47 6.19 16.78
N ILE A 69 -26.97 5.53 17.81
CA ILE A 69 -26.84 6.00 19.19
C ILE A 69 -25.69 5.25 19.84
N ASP A 70 -24.67 6.00 20.26
CA ASP A 70 -23.57 5.51 21.07
C ASP A 70 -23.71 6.06 22.49
N GLU A 71 -23.17 5.32 23.47
CA GLU A 71 -23.14 5.74 24.87
C GLU A 71 -21.72 5.65 25.40
N PHE A 72 -21.16 6.81 25.77
CA PHE A 72 -19.79 6.90 26.26
C PHE A 72 -19.76 7.62 27.59
N GLN A 73 -19.36 6.91 28.65
CA GLN A 73 -19.28 7.43 30.02
C GLN A 73 -20.57 8.14 30.49
N GLY A 74 -21.73 7.56 30.14
CA GLY A 74 -23.06 8.10 30.48
C GLY A 74 -23.56 9.24 29.58
N ALA A 75 -22.76 9.68 28.59
CA ALA A 75 -23.20 10.63 27.57
C ALA A 75 -23.81 9.89 26.37
N LYS A 76 -25.04 10.24 26.01
CA LYS A 76 -25.67 9.79 24.76
C LYS A 76 -25.18 10.63 23.59
N ILE A 77 -24.82 9.95 22.52
CA ILE A 77 -24.15 10.50 21.35
C ILE A 77 -24.84 9.98 20.11
N TRP A 78 -25.10 10.86 19.15
CA TRP A 78 -25.82 10.52 17.92
C TRP A 78 -24.92 10.72 16.71
N TRP A 79 -24.72 9.67 15.93
CA TRP A 79 -24.04 9.72 14.64
C TRP A 79 -25.05 9.62 13.51
N TYR A 80 -24.82 10.38 12.45
CA TYR A 80 -25.70 10.41 11.30
C TYR A 80 -24.90 10.49 9.99
N SER A 81 -25.17 9.57 9.06
CA SER A 81 -24.59 9.58 7.71
C SER A 81 -25.38 10.50 6.80
N ASN A 82 -24.68 11.43 6.14
CA ASN A 82 -25.28 12.28 5.14
C ASN A 82 -24.53 12.23 3.82
N HIS A 83 -25.29 12.49 2.77
CA HIS A 83 -24.76 12.72 1.45
C HIS A 83 -25.47 13.91 0.79
N THR A 84 -24.72 14.83 0.19
CA THR A 84 -25.29 15.88 -0.65
C THR A 84 -25.10 15.52 -2.12
N THR A 85 -26.19 15.15 -2.80
CA THR A 85 -26.24 15.16 -4.26
C THR A 85 -26.44 16.61 -4.72
N LYS A 86 -25.51 17.16 -5.50
CA LYS A 86 -25.83 18.36 -6.27
C LYS A 86 -26.72 17.93 -7.43
N THR A 87 -28.02 18.12 -7.32
CA THR A 87 -28.91 18.11 -8.49
C THR A 87 -28.63 19.35 -9.33
N SER A 88 -27.59 19.31 -10.17
CA SER A 88 -27.49 20.23 -11.29
C SER A 88 -28.54 19.83 -12.33
N GLN A 89 -29.55 20.67 -12.54
CA GLN A 89 -30.34 20.64 -13.77
C GLN A 89 -29.47 21.16 -14.93
N SER A 90 -28.58 20.30 -15.40
CA SER A 90 -27.84 20.52 -16.64
C SER A 90 -27.76 19.19 -17.35
N PHE A 91 -28.22 19.13 -18.60
CA PHE A 91 -28.02 18.00 -19.50
C PHE A 91 -26.52 17.81 -19.74
N SER A 92 -25.88 17.06 -18.84
CA SER A 92 -24.50 16.62 -18.95
C SER A 92 -24.50 15.18 -19.45
N ILE A 93 -23.79 14.93 -20.56
CA ILE A 93 -23.51 13.58 -21.08
C ILE A 93 -22.52 12.83 -20.17
N TYR A 94 -21.95 13.53 -19.17
CA TYR A 94 -21.02 13.00 -18.19
C TYR A 94 -21.67 12.91 -16.79
N PRO A 95 -21.50 11.80 -16.04
CA PRO A 95 -22.04 11.71 -14.69
C PRO A 95 -21.35 12.74 -13.78
N ALA A 96 -22.13 13.56 -13.08
CA ALA A 96 -21.59 14.51 -12.10
C ALA A 96 -21.16 13.76 -10.84
N SER A 97 -19.90 13.34 -10.75
CA SER A 97 -19.36 12.57 -9.62
C SER A 97 -18.79 13.47 -8.51
N ASP A 98 -19.59 14.42 -8.00
CA ASP A 98 -19.22 15.24 -6.84
C ASP A 98 -20.14 14.89 -5.66
N GLU A 99 -20.18 13.60 -5.33
CA GLU A 99 -20.86 13.07 -4.17
C GLU A 99 -20.12 13.49 -2.88
N LYS A 100 -20.66 14.44 -2.11
CA LYS A 100 -20.07 14.87 -0.83
C LYS A 100 -20.72 14.12 0.32
N ARG A 101 -20.03 13.09 0.82
CA ARG A 101 -20.41 12.37 2.05
C ARG A 101 -19.89 13.12 3.29
N TYR A 102 -20.66 13.12 4.38
CA TYR A 102 -20.22 13.63 5.67
C TYR A 102 -20.88 12.86 6.82
N LEU A 103 -20.15 12.70 7.91
CA LEU A 103 -20.64 12.12 9.16
C LEU A 103 -20.91 13.25 10.14
N THR A 104 -22.11 13.28 10.69
CA THR A 104 -22.54 14.29 11.65
C THR A 104 -22.62 13.67 13.03
N LEU A 105 -21.91 14.26 13.99
CA LEU A 105 -21.90 13.90 15.40
C LEU A 105 -22.71 14.92 16.18
N THR A 106 -23.78 14.50 16.86
CA THR A 106 -24.65 15.34 17.68
C THR A 106 -24.62 14.87 19.14
N PHE A 107 -24.55 15.80 20.08
CA PHE A 107 -24.50 15.51 21.52
C PHE A 107 -24.95 16.72 22.34
N HIS A 108 -25.28 16.52 23.62
CA HIS A 108 -25.67 17.62 24.50
C HIS A 108 -24.47 18.50 24.89
N LYS A 109 -24.62 19.83 24.85
CA LYS A 109 -23.53 20.82 25.07
C LYS A 109 -22.78 20.64 26.39
N SER A 110 -23.42 20.10 27.42
CA SER A 110 -22.78 19.79 28.72
C SER A 110 -21.60 18.81 28.58
N TYR A 111 -21.61 17.96 27.56
CA TYR A 111 -20.57 16.97 27.30
C TYR A 111 -19.51 17.44 26.31
N ARG A 112 -19.50 18.73 25.91
CA ARG A 112 -18.60 19.24 24.87
C ARG A 112 -17.13 18.93 25.13
N ASP A 113 -16.68 19.12 26.36
CA ASP A 113 -15.27 18.87 26.71
C ASP A 113 -14.97 17.38 26.70
N LEU A 114 -15.86 16.54 27.22
CA LEU A 114 -15.73 15.08 27.18
C LEU A 114 -15.65 14.56 25.73
N ILE A 115 -16.53 15.06 24.86
CA ILE A 115 -16.61 14.60 23.47
C ILE A 115 -15.38 15.04 22.66
N THR A 116 -15.01 16.31 22.74
CA THR A 116 -13.91 16.86 21.94
C THR A 116 -12.53 16.41 22.42
N SER A 117 -12.34 16.23 23.73
CA SER A 117 -11.05 15.85 24.30
C SER A 117 -10.79 14.35 24.34
N THR A 118 -11.85 13.55 24.53
CA THR A 118 -11.74 12.13 24.91
C THR A 118 -12.46 11.22 23.93
N TYR A 119 -13.77 11.41 23.69
CA TYR A 119 -14.54 10.50 22.83
C TYR A 119 -14.02 10.45 21.39
N ILE A 120 -13.78 11.60 20.75
CA ILE A 120 -13.26 11.63 19.37
C ILE A 120 -11.91 10.89 19.27
N LYS A 121 -11.02 11.06 20.27
CA LYS A 121 -9.73 10.36 20.28
C LYS A 121 -9.92 8.85 20.46
N HIS A 122 -10.87 8.44 21.29
CA HIS A 122 -11.22 7.04 21.49
C HIS A 122 -11.73 6.40 20.19
N VAL A 123 -12.74 7.01 19.55
CA VAL A 123 -13.31 6.56 18.27
C VAL A 123 -12.23 6.46 17.19
N LEU A 124 -11.38 7.48 17.07
CA LEU A 124 -10.27 7.45 16.12
C LEU A 124 -9.27 6.33 16.44
N LYS A 125 -8.93 6.11 17.71
CA LYS A 125 -8.00 5.06 18.12
C LYS A 125 -8.56 3.67 17.83
N GLU A 126 -9.81 3.42 18.20
CA GLU A 126 -10.46 2.12 17.99
C GLU A 126 -10.73 1.85 16.51
N GLY A 127 -11.24 2.85 15.79
CA GLY A 127 -11.45 2.76 14.35
C GLY A 127 -10.15 2.47 13.59
N ASN A 128 -9.05 3.14 13.96
CA ASN A 128 -7.73 2.83 13.41
C ASN A 128 -7.25 1.43 13.80
N ALA A 129 -7.48 0.97 15.03
CA ALA A 129 -7.09 -0.37 15.46
C ALA A 129 -7.86 -1.46 14.69
N ILE A 130 -9.16 -1.27 14.48
CA ILE A 130 -10.01 -2.17 13.67
C ILE A 130 -9.55 -2.14 12.21
N SER A 131 -9.29 -0.96 11.66
CA SER A 131 -8.78 -0.81 10.29
C SER A 131 -7.44 -1.53 10.12
N VAL A 132 -6.52 -1.44 11.08
CA VAL A 132 -5.25 -2.17 11.05
C VAL A 132 -5.46 -3.68 11.16
N LYS A 133 -6.40 -4.13 12.00
CA LYS A 133 -6.71 -5.55 12.18
C LYS A 133 -7.33 -6.18 10.93
N ASN A 134 -8.21 -5.43 10.25
CA ASN A 134 -8.89 -5.87 9.05
C ASN A 134 -8.16 -5.44 7.77
N ARG A 135 -6.97 -4.84 7.88
CA ARG A 135 -6.20 -4.37 6.73
C ARG A 135 -5.76 -5.59 5.93
N GLN A 136 -6.17 -5.62 4.67
CA GLN A 136 -5.60 -6.50 3.67
C GLN A 136 -4.54 -5.75 2.89
N LEU A 137 -3.41 -6.41 2.69
CA LEU A 137 -2.30 -5.86 1.92
C LEU A 137 -2.67 -5.84 0.44
N LYS A 138 -2.19 -4.82 -0.26
CA LYS A 138 -2.41 -4.68 -1.70
C LYS A 138 -1.10 -4.78 -2.45
N LEU A 139 -1.14 -5.45 -3.61
CA LEU A 139 -0.07 -5.46 -4.58
C LEU A 139 -0.47 -4.53 -5.72
N TYR A 140 0.29 -3.45 -5.89
CA TYR A 140 0.10 -2.46 -6.92
C TYR A 140 1.08 -2.70 -8.07
N THR A 141 0.60 -2.54 -9.30
CA THR A 141 1.42 -2.49 -10.52
C THR A 141 1.09 -1.22 -11.30
N ASN A 142 2.10 -0.60 -11.92
CA ASN A 142 1.90 0.65 -12.64
C ASN A 142 1.33 0.40 -14.03
N ASN A 143 0.27 1.13 -14.36
CA ASN A 143 -0.29 1.09 -15.71
C ASN A 143 0.66 1.81 -16.69
N PRO A 144 0.66 1.45 -17.99
CA PRO A 144 1.46 2.14 -19.00
C PRO A 144 1.17 3.65 -19.01
N SER A 145 2.20 4.49 -19.19
CA SER A 145 2.00 5.95 -19.04
C SER A 145 1.12 6.61 -20.11
N GLU A 146 0.90 5.93 -21.23
CA GLU A 146 -0.10 6.29 -22.25
C GLU A 146 -1.54 6.21 -21.72
N GLU A 147 -1.74 5.35 -20.73
CA GLU A 147 -3.03 5.07 -20.13
C GLU A 147 -3.30 5.94 -18.90
N TRP A 148 -2.55 7.02 -18.64
CA TRP A 148 -2.82 7.85 -17.44
C TRP A 148 -3.81 8.99 -17.67
N TYR A 149 -4.11 9.30 -18.93
CA TYR A 149 -4.97 10.43 -19.29
C TYR A 149 -6.38 9.91 -19.66
N GLY A 150 -7.42 10.45 -19.01
CA GLY A 150 -8.82 10.11 -19.24
C GLY A 150 -9.70 10.09 -17.98
N TYR A 151 -11.01 9.95 -18.16
CA TYR A 151 -12.04 10.15 -17.12
C TYR A 151 -12.06 9.09 -16.00
N LYS A 152 -11.36 7.95 -16.15
CA LYS A 152 -11.35 6.83 -15.18
C LYS A 152 -10.01 6.09 -15.05
N ARG A 153 -8.89 6.70 -15.47
CA ARG A 153 -7.61 5.97 -15.49
C ARG A 153 -6.76 6.27 -14.25
N THR A 154 -6.41 5.22 -13.51
CA THR A 154 -5.50 5.29 -12.36
C THR A 154 -4.06 5.04 -12.82
N LYS A 155 -3.07 5.60 -12.12
CA LYS A 155 -1.66 5.32 -12.42
C LYS A 155 -1.24 3.93 -11.96
N TRP A 156 -1.90 3.44 -10.91
CA TRP A 156 -1.71 2.12 -10.31
C TRP A 156 -2.98 1.29 -10.45
N SER A 157 -2.84 0.03 -10.82
CA SER A 157 -3.84 -1.02 -10.61
C SER A 157 -3.39 -1.88 -9.43
N HIS A 158 -4.33 -2.57 -8.77
CA HIS A 158 -3.99 -3.42 -7.62
C HIS A 158 -4.81 -4.69 -7.56
N ILE A 159 -4.22 -5.68 -6.89
CA ILE A 159 -4.87 -6.90 -6.43
C ILE A 159 -4.60 -7.08 -4.93
N MET A 160 -5.28 -8.04 -4.30
CA MET A 160 -4.95 -8.44 -2.95
C MET A 160 -3.59 -9.13 -2.90
N PHE A 161 -2.76 -8.69 -1.97
CA PHE A 161 -1.48 -9.29 -1.71
C PHE A 161 -1.66 -10.45 -0.73
N GLU A 162 -1.72 -11.65 -1.28
CA GLU A 162 -1.78 -12.90 -0.52
C GLU A 162 -0.54 -13.73 -0.84
N HIS A 163 0.52 -13.56 -0.03
CA HIS A 163 1.76 -14.32 -0.20
C HIS A 163 2.10 -15.12 1.07
N PRO A 164 2.37 -16.43 0.98
CA PRO A 164 2.58 -17.28 2.16
C PRO A 164 3.91 -17.02 2.87
N SER A 165 4.90 -16.45 2.18
CA SER A 165 6.23 -16.23 2.76
C SER A 165 6.21 -15.28 3.95
N ARG A 166 6.79 -15.73 5.06
CA ARG A 166 7.07 -14.96 6.26
C ARG A 166 8.53 -15.17 6.68
N PHE A 167 9.03 -14.39 7.63
CA PHE A 167 10.39 -14.59 8.13
C PHE A 167 10.59 -15.97 8.75
N GLU A 168 9.55 -16.55 9.35
CA GLU A 168 9.59 -17.91 9.90
C GLU A 168 9.80 -18.95 8.80
N THR A 169 9.12 -18.80 7.65
CA THR A 169 9.18 -19.76 6.54
C THR A 169 10.42 -19.59 5.65
N LEU A 170 11.16 -18.48 5.77
CA LEU A 170 12.34 -18.22 4.95
C LEU A 170 13.53 -19.08 5.39
N ALA A 171 14.03 -19.90 4.49
CA ALA A 171 15.25 -20.68 4.67
C ALA A 171 16.50 -19.79 4.50
N MET A 172 17.05 -19.30 5.61
CA MET A 172 18.26 -18.49 5.62
C MET A 172 18.99 -18.61 6.97
N ASP A 173 20.23 -18.16 7.04
CA ASP A 173 20.99 -18.07 8.28
C ASP A 173 20.20 -17.29 9.36
N PRO A 174 19.92 -17.90 10.53
CA PRO A 174 19.18 -17.25 11.61
C PRO A 174 19.76 -15.91 12.06
N LYS A 175 21.10 -15.77 12.09
CA LYS A 175 21.75 -14.51 12.49
C LYS A 175 21.49 -13.39 11.49
N LYS A 176 21.60 -13.69 10.19
CA LYS A 176 21.27 -12.73 9.13
C LYS A 176 19.78 -12.37 9.15
N LYS A 177 18.92 -13.36 9.42
CA LYS A 177 17.46 -13.16 9.53
C LYS A 177 17.14 -12.17 10.65
N GLU A 178 17.70 -12.39 11.84
CA GLU A 178 17.52 -11.54 13.01
C GLU A 178 18.05 -10.12 12.76
N GLU A 179 19.19 -9.99 12.08
CA GLU A 179 19.75 -8.68 11.70
C GLU A 179 18.81 -7.86 10.80
N ILE A 180 18.14 -8.51 9.85
CA ILE A 180 17.16 -7.86 8.96
C ILE A 180 15.92 -7.45 9.75
N ILE A 181 15.38 -8.35 10.58
CA ILE A 181 14.22 -8.07 11.43
C ILE A 181 14.50 -6.89 12.36
N ASN A 182 15.67 -6.87 13.01
CA ASN A 182 16.06 -5.79 13.90
C ASN A 182 16.19 -4.44 13.17
N ASP A 183 16.70 -4.43 11.93
CA ASP A 183 16.74 -3.21 11.11
C ASP A 183 15.34 -2.70 10.76
N LEU A 184 14.42 -3.59 10.40
CA LEU A 184 13.03 -3.28 10.09
C LEU A 184 12.28 -2.74 11.32
N VAL A 185 12.46 -3.37 12.48
CA VAL A 185 11.89 -2.88 13.75
C VAL A 185 12.42 -1.50 14.09
N LYS A 186 13.73 -1.29 13.97
CA LYS A 186 14.37 0.01 14.20
C LYS A 186 13.85 1.08 13.24
N PHE A 187 13.62 0.73 11.98
CA PHE A 187 13.02 1.63 11.00
C PHE A 187 11.58 2.00 11.38
N LYS A 188 10.77 1.00 11.75
CA LYS A 188 9.35 1.16 12.15
C LYS A 188 9.18 2.05 13.37
N THR A 189 10.06 1.94 14.37
CA THR A 189 10.04 2.80 15.57
C THR A 189 10.85 4.09 15.38
N GLY A 190 11.49 4.28 14.23
CA GLY A 190 12.49 5.32 13.99
C GLY A 190 11.95 6.71 13.66
N LYS A 191 10.63 6.93 13.61
CA LYS A 191 10.02 8.20 13.16
C LYS A 191 10.69 9.45 13.73
N ASP A 192 10.81 9.51 15.05
CA ASP A 192 11.33 10.68 15.75
C ASP A 192 12.84 10.86 15.52
N TYR A 193 13.56 9.75 15.34
CA TYR A 193 14.98 9.78 14.99
C TYR A 193 15.19 10.44 13.62
N TYR A 194 14.42 10.02 12.60
CA TYR A 194 14.48 10.60 11.26
C TYR A 194 14.12 12.08 11.25
N ALA A 195 13.06 12.46 11.98
CA ALA A 195 12.65 13.85 12.14
C ALA A 195 13.74 14.70 12.82
N LYS A 196 14.36 14.21 13.90
CA LYS A 196 15.39 14.92 14.66
C LYS A 196 16.65 15.20 13.83
N ILE A 197 17.01 14.29 12.93
CA ILE A 197 18.19 14.46 12.05
C ILE A 197 17.86 15.10 10.70
N GLY A 198 16.61 15.53 10.48
CA GLY A 198 16.16 16.20 9.27
C GLY A 198 16.20 15.32 8.01
N LYS A 199 16.00 14.01 8.15
CA LYS A 199 16.00 13.07 7.02
C LYS A 199 14.60 12.55 6.73
N ALA A 200 14.31 12.31 5.45
CA ALA A 200 13.09 11.63 5.01
C ALA A 200 13.01 10.25 5.67
N TRP A 201 11.81 9.87 6.16
CA TRP A 201 11.59 8.59 6.85
C TRP A 201 11.44 7.44 5.84
N LYS A 202 12.56 7.15 5.18
CA LYS A 202 12.71 6.09 4.18
C LYS A 202 13.84 5.14 4.53
N ARG A 203 13.79 3.92 4.01
CA ARG A 203 14.86 2.92 4.10
C ARG A 203 15.04 2.19 2.79
N GLY A 204 16.27 2.16 2.26
CA GLY A 204 16.60 1.44 1.04
C GLY A 204 17.25 0.08 1.31
N TYR A 205 16.78 -0.96 0.61
CA TYR A 205 17.34 -2.30 0.62
C TYR A 205 17.79 -2.72 -0.77
N LEU A 206 18.92 -3.42 -0.86
CA LEU A 206 19.39 -4.10 -2.06
C LEU A 206 19.41 -5.60 -1.78
N LEU A 207 18.57 -6.36 -2.47
CA LEU A 207 18.57 -7.82 -2.45
C LEU A 207 19.35 -8.32 -3.67
N TYR A 208 20.43 -9.08 -3.45
CA TYR A 208 21.25 -9.56 -4.54
C TYR A 208 21.65 -11.02 -4.40
N GLY A 209 21.85 -11.70 -5.52
CA GLY A 209 22.27 -13.09 -5.57
C GLY A 209 21.69 -13.84 -6.78
N PRO A 210 22.06 -15.12 -6.97
CA PRO A 210 21.62 -15.91 -8.11
C PRO A 210 20.10 -15.93 -8.29
N PRO A 211 19.58 -16.18 -9.52
CA PRO A 211 18.15 -16.37 -9.73
C PRO A 211 17.63 -17.57 -8.92
N GLY A 212 16.39 -17.49 -8.45
CA GLY A 212 15.75 -18.56 -7.67
C GLY A 212 16.16 -18.69 -6.19
N THR A 213 16.94 -17.74 -5.66
CA THR A 213 17.38 -17.73 -4.24
C THR A 213 16.40 -17.06 -3.26
N GLY A 214 15.18 -16.74 -3.72
CA GLY A 214 14.12 -16.22 -2.86
C GLY A 214 14.12 -14.69 -2.66
N LYS A 215 14.66 -13.91 -3.60
CA LYS A 215 14.61 -12.42 -3.56
C LYS A 215 13.18 -11.90 -3.44
N SER A 216 12.27 -12.34 -4.31
CA SER A 216 10.85 -11.94 -4.25
C SER A 216 10.13 -12.52 -3.01
N SER A 217 10.51 -13.72 -2.55
CA SER A 217 10.00 -14.29 -1.29
C SER A 217 10.44 -13.48 -0.06
N MET A 218 11.64 -12.89 -0.07
CA MET A 218 12.12 -11.98 0.96
C MET A 218 11.31 -10.68 0.96
N ILE A 219 11.02 -10.09 -0.20
CA ILE A 219 10.14 -8.92 -0.32
C ILE A 219 8.78 -9.21 0.31
N ALA A 220 8.20 -10.37 0.00
CA ALA A 220 6.92 -10.78 0.55
C ALA A 220 6.95 -10.95 2.08
N ALA A 221 8.02 -11.54 2.62
CA ALA A 221 8.19 -11.66 4.07
C ALA A 221 8.31 -10.29 4.75
N ILE A 222 9.01 -9.33 4.13
CA ILE A 222 9.11 -7.95 4.63
C ILE A 222 7.73 -7.28 4.59
N ALA A 223 6.96 -7.43 3.50
CA ALA A 223 5.61 -6.87 3.37
C ALA A 223 4.68 -7.39 4.47
N ASN A 224 4.66 -8.71 4.68
CA ASN A 224 3.87 -9.36 5.72
C ASN A 224 4.29 -8.92 7.13
N PHE A 225 5.60 -8.81 7.39
CA PHE A 225 6.11 -8.38 8.69
C PHE A 225 5.80 -6.91 9.01
N MET A 226 5.94 -6.04 8.02
CA MET A 226 5.71 -4.60 8.17
C MET A 226 4.22 -4.24 8.11
N ASN A 227 3.38 -5.12 7.54
CA ASN A 227 2.00 -4.85 7.16
C ASN A 227 1.89 -3.64 6.22
N TYR A 228 2.70 -3.66 5.15
CA TYR A 228 2.80 -2.59 4.15
C TYR A 228 2.31 -3.06 2.79
N ASP A 229 1.70 -2.13 2.04
CA ASP A 229 1.32 -2.39 0.65
C ASP A 229 2.56 -2.45 -0.24
N VAL A 230 2.54 -3.33 -1.24
CA VAL A 230 3.65 -3.53 -2.16
C VAL A 230 3.35 -2.84 -3.48
N TYR A 231 4.29 -2.03 -3.95
CA TYR A 231 4.23 -1.34 -5.24
C TYR A 231 5.32 -1.91 -6.13
N ASP A 232 4.95 -2.82 -7.01
CA ASP A 232 5.84 -3.38 -8.03
C ASP A 232 5.96 -2.38 -9.19
N LEU A 233 7.14 -1.75 -9.27
CA LEU A 233 7.41 -0.69 -10.23
C LEU A 233 8.13 -1.24 -11.45
N GLU A 234 7.33 -1.50 -12.49
CA GLU A 234 7.82 -1.90 -13.80
C GLU A 234 8.37 -0.68 -14.56
N LEU A 235 9.71 -0.53 -14.55
CA LEU A 235 10.41 0.59 -15.19
C LEU A 235 10.23 0.63 -16.72
N THR A 236 10.02 -0.51 -17.36
CA THR A 236 9.82 -0.66 -18.82
C THR A 236 8.51 -0.03 -19.29
N ALA A 237 7.46 -0.05 -18.45
CA ALA A 237 6.16 0.55 -18.73
C ALA A 237 6.15 2.09 -18.56
N VAL A 238 7.25 2.67 -18.08
CA VAL A 238 7.39 4.12 -17.85
C VAL A 238 8.19 4.76 -18.98
N LYS A 239 7.60 5.74 -19.66
CA LYS A 239 8.23 6.42 -20.80
C LYS A 239 9.24 7.49 -20.40
N GLU A 240 8.91 8.29 -19.39
CA GLU A 240 9.68 9.47 -19.00
C GLU A 240 9.93 9.53 -17.49
N ASN A 241 11.02 10.21 -17.11
CA ASN A 241 11.35 10.49 -15.71
C ASN A 241 10.26 11.32 -14.98
N THR A 242 9.53 12.16 -15.71
CA THR A 242 8.37 12.92 -15.20
C THR A 242 7.24 11.98 -14.78
N ASP A 243 7.03 10.91 -15.55
CA ASP A 243 6.01 9.92 -15.28
C ASP A 243 6.38 9.04 -14.08
N LEU A 244 7.65 8.64 -13.99
CA LEU A 244 8.21 7.98 -12.82
C LEU A 244 7.99 8.79 -11.54
N LYS A 245 8.22 10.10 -11.59
CA LYS A 245 7.96 11.02 -10.48
C LYS A 245 6.48 11.00 -10.07
N LYS A 246 5.55 11.00 -11.02
CA LYS A 246 4.10 10.96 -10.72
C LYS A 246 3.71 9.66 -10.01
N LEU A 247 4.33 8.52 -10.37
CA LEU A 247 4.08 7.23 -9.72
C LEU A 247 4.55 7.24 -8.27
N LEU A 248 5.78 7.69 -8.01
CA LEU A 248 6.34 7.75 -6.66
C LEU A 248 5.54 8.68 -5.73
N ILE A 249 5.00 9.79 -6.26
CA ILE A 249 4.14 10.71 -5.50
C ILE A 249 2.78 10.07 -5.17
N ASP A 250 2.24 9.25 -6.08
CA ASP A 250 0.94 8.59 -5.94
C ASP A 250 0.95 7.42 -4.93
N THR A 251 2.13 7.02 -4.43
CA THR A 251 2.25 5.95 -3.43
C THR A 251 1.77 6.41 -2.05
N THR A 252 1.11 5.53 -1.31
CA THR A 252 0.67 5.81 0.06
C THR A 252 1.82 5.74 1.08
N SER A 253 1.55 6.12 2.32
CA SER A 253 2.45 5.83 3.45
C SER A 253 2.33 4.34 3.83
N LYS A 254 3.33 3.80 4.54
CA LYS A 254 3.44 2.37 4.87
C LYS A 254 3.40 1.50 3.61
N SER A 255 4.31 1.83 2.69
CA SER A 255 4.45 1.16 1.40
C SER A 255 5.87 0.65 1.18
N ILE A 256 5.97 -0.43 0.42
CA ILE A 256 7.21 -1.01 -0.09
C ILE A 256 7.22 -0.79 -1.60
N ILE A 257 8.17 -0.01 -2.10
CA ILE A 257 8.38 0.18 -3.53
C ILE A 257 9.44 -0.82 -3.99
N VAL A 258 9.05 -1.71 -4.89
CA VAL A 258 9.90 -2.76 -5.43
C VAL A 258 10.35 -2.36 -6.83
N ILE A 259 11.65 -2.46 -7.07
CA ILE A 259 12.25 -2.25 -8.39
C ILE A 259 13.06 -3.51 -8.69
N GLU A 260 12.48 -4.41 -9.47
CA GLU A 260 13.11 -5.68 -9.78
C GLU A 260 14.16 -5.55 -10.89
N ASP A 261 15.18 -6.40 -10.82
CA ASP A 261 16.20 -6.65 -11.85
C ASP A 261 16.84 -5.37 -12.41
N ILE A 262 17.36 -4.52 -11.52
CA ILE A 262 18.01 -3.25 -11.91
C ILE A 262 19.25 -3.44 -12.79
N ASP A 263 19.83 -4.63 -12.83
CA ASP A 263 20.91 -5.03 -13.76
C ASP A 263 20.43 -5.20 -15.19
N CYS A 264 19.23 -5.74 -15.42
CA CYS A 264 18.63 -5.83 -16.75
C CYS A 264 18.19 -4.45 -17.26
N SER A 265 17.88 -3.53 -16.33
CA SER A 265 17.58 -2.13 -16.64
C SER A 265 18.82 -1.30 -17.03
N LEU A 266 20.04 -1.86 -16.96
CA LEU A 266 21.27 -1.12 -17.25
C LEU A 266 21.41 -0.68 -18.72
N ASP A 267 20.68 -1.28 -19.67
CA ASP A 267 20.59 -0.75 -21.04
C ASP A 267 19.90 0.64 -21.08
N LEU A 268 19.18 1.01 -20.02
CA LEU A 268 18.64 2.35 -19.77
C LEU A 268 19.63 3.32 -19.11
N THR A 269 20.82 2.87 -18.72
CA THR A 269 21.84 3.74 -18.10
C THR A 269 22.73 4.48 -19.11
N GLY A 270 22.46 4.34 -20.41
CA GLY A 270 23.13 5.14 -21.43
C GLY A 270 24.64 5.00 -21.35
N GLN A 271 25.15 3.76 -21.43
CA GLN A 271 26.59 3.58 -21.57
C GLN A 271 27.08 4.24 -22.87
N ARG A 272 27.68 5.40 -22.64
CA ARG A 272 28.73 6.06 -23.41
C ARG A 272 29.84 5.04 -23.74
N LYS A 273 29.64 4.20 -24.75
CA LYS A 273 30.75 3.71 -25.58
C LYS A 273 30.74 4.47 -26.89
N LYS A 274 31.29 5.69 -26.83
CA LYS A 274 32.06 6.22 -27.95
C LYS A 274 33.36 5.41 -28.00
N THR A 275 33.33 4.23 -28.60
CA THR A 275 34.58 3.64 -29.11
C THR A 275 34.74 4.15 -30.52
N LYS A 276 35.56 5.19 -30.65
CA LYS A 276 36.23 5.54 -31.88
C LYS A 276 37.04 4.32 -32.31
N GLU A 277 36.69 3.71 -33.43
CA GLU A 277 37.68 3.05 -34.27
C GLU A 277 37.73 3.83 -35.57
N LYS A 278 38.83 4.58 -35.69
CA LYS A 278 39.35 5.03 -36.97
C LYS A 278 39.92 3.80 -37.68
N GLY A 279 39.56 3.62 -38.94
CA GLY A 279 40.23 2.77 -39.90
C GLY A 279 39.92 3.35 -41.28
N ASP A 280 40.90 4.08 -41.82
CA ASP A 280 40.86 4.79 -43.10
C ASP A 280 40.90 3.81 -44.31
N GLU A 281 40.18 4.15 -45.39
CA GLU A 281 40.72 4.47 -46.74
C GLU A 281 39.71 4.23 -47.90
N ASP A 282 39.25 5.37 -48.45
CA ASP A 282 39.15 5.76 -49.87
C ASP A 282 38.42 4.91 -50.95
N LYS A 283 37.34 5.50 -51.50
CA LYS A 283 37.26 5.97 -52.92
C LYS A 283 35.95 6.72 -53.26
N LYS A 284 36.10 8.05 -53.43
CA LYS A 284 35.51 9.05 -54.37
C LYS A 284 34.03 9.03 -54.87
N PRO A 285 33.50 10.21 -55.30
CA PRO A 285 32.10 10.61 -55.14
C PRO A 285 31.28 10.66 -56.43
N GLU A 286 29.94 10.73 -56.26
CA GLU A 286 28.94 11.54 -56.98
C GLU A 286 27.61 10.82 -57.31
N ASP A 287 26.54 11.56 -57.01
CA ASP A 287 25.20 11.57 -57.59
C ASP A 287 24.25 10.37 -57.39
N SER A 288 23.31 10.53 -56.45
CA SER A 288 21.92 10.85 -56.83
C SER A 288 21.00 11.01 -55.62
N ILE A 289 20.30 12.14 -55.61
CA ILE A 289 19.21 12.52 -54.71
C ILE A 289 18.12 11.43 -54.74
N LYS A 290 17.98 10.64 -53.68
CA LYS A 290 16.78 9.84 -53.41
C LYS A 290 16.48 9.77 -51.90
N ASN A 291 15.37 10.41 -51.55
CA ASN A 291 14.45 10.09 -50.45
C ASN A 291 15.00 10.12 -49.02
N ALA A 292 15.16 11.33 -48.49
CA ALA A 292 15.05 11.58 -47.05
C ALA A 292 13.58 11.44 -46.63
N LYS A 293 13.14 10.21 -46.35
CA LYS A 293 11.94 9.84 -45.60
C LYS A 293 11.94 8.31 -45.51
N GLU A 294 12.56 7.77 -44.47
CA GLU A 294 12.20 6.53 -43.79
C GLU A 294 13.34 6.16 -42.82
N ASN A 295 12.95 5.76 -41.60
CA ASN A 295 13.75 5.19 -40.51
C ASN A 295 14.30 6.13 -39.41
N GLU A 296 13.45 7.00 -38.86
CA GLU A 296 13.57 7.48 -37.47
C GLU A 296 12.42 6.98 -36.56
N GLU A 297 11.74 5.89 -36.92
CA GLU A 297 10.66 5.31 -36.10
C GLU A 297 11.10 4.13 -35.19
N GLU A 298 12.38 3.80 -35.12
CA GLU A 298 12.90 2.73 -34.25
C GLU A 298 13.78 3.25 -33.10
N LYS A 299 13.29 4.21 -32.31
CA LYS A 299 13.72 4.42 -30.91
C LYS A 299 12.58 4.89 -30.02
N LYS A 300 11.45 4.16 -30.00
CA LYS A 300 10.47 4.24 -28.89
C LYS A 300 10.95 3.43 -27.67
N GLY A 301 12.22 3.56 -27.30
CA GLY A 301 12.73 3.05 -26.03
C GLY A 301 12.31 3.98 -24.88
N SER A 302 12.06 3.43 -23.70
CA SER A 302 11.83 4.24 -22.50
C SER A 302 13.04 5.15 -22.25
N LYS A 303 12.78 6.44 -21.97
CA LYS A 303 13.82 7.44 -21.62
C LYS A 303 14.12 7.47 -20.12
N VAL A 304 13.56 6.52 -19.37
CA VAL A 304 13.84 6.35 -17.95
C VAL A 304 15.26 5.90 -17.80
N THR A 305 15.97 6.40 -16.80
CA THR A 305 17.32 5.94 -16.48
C THR A 305 17.38 5.61 -14.99
N LEU A 306 18.19 4.62 -14.61
CA LEU A 306 18.39 4.26 -13.19
C LEU A 306 18.95 5.45 -12.38
N SER A 307 19.76 6.29 -13.01
CA SER A 307 20.23 7.56 -12.41
C SER A 307 19.08 8.55 -12.18
N GLY A 308 18.15 8.65 -13.14
CA GLY A 308 16.91 9.43 -13.02
C GLY A 308 16.08 8.98 -11.82
N LEU A 309 15.80 7.67 -11.73
CA LEU A 309 15.09 7.05 -10.61
C LEU A 309 15.71 7.40 -9.25
N LEU A 310 17.03 7.27 -9.13
CA LEU A 310 17.71 7.53 -7.86
C LEU A 310 17.78 9.01 -7.49
N ASN A 311 17.83 9.91 -8.48
CA ASN A 311 17.69 11.34 -8.21
C ASN A 311 16.31 11.69 -7.66
N PHE A 312 15.26 10.96 -8.04
CA PHE A 312 13.94 11.11 -7.42
C PHE A 312 13.89 10.53 -6.02
N ILE A 313 14.48 9.35 -5.82
CA ILE A 313 14.54 8.70 -4.51
C ILE A 313 15.33 9.55 -3.51
N ASP A 314 16.41 10.21 -3.91
CA ASP A 314 17.19 11.10 -3.03
C ASP A 314 16.69 12.55 -3.00
N GLY A 315 15.80 12.93 -3.91
CA GLY A 315 15.35 14.30 -4.08
C GLY A 315 14.34 14.75 -3.02
N ILE A 316 14.03 16.05 -3.05
CA ILE A 316 13.05 16.72 -2.16
C ILE A 316 11.69 15.99 -2.17
N TRP A 317 11.31 15.40 -3.30
CA TRP A 317 10.04 14.68 -3.46
C TRP A 317 9.95 13.40 -2.61
N SER A 318 11.09 12.79 -2.28
CA SER A 318 11.12 11.63 -1.38
C SER A 318 10.82 12.03 0.08
N ALA A 319 11.09 13.28 0.46
CA ALA A 319 10.77 13.81 1.79
C ALA A 319 9.27 14.11 1.98
N CYS A 320 8.50 14.21 0.89
CA CYS A 320 7.05 14.37 0.94
C CYS A 320 6.30 13.05 1.19
N GLY A 321 7.03 11.92 1.17
CA GLY A 321 6.50 10.61 1.52
C GLY A 321 6.58 10.35 3.02
N GLY A 322 5.54 9.74 3.60
CA GLY A 322 5.62 9.20 4.95
C GLY A 322 6.57 8.01 5.05
N GLU A 323 6.32 7.15 6.02
CA GLU A 323 7.04 5.89 6.26
C GLU A 323 7.07 5.01 5.00
N ARG A 324 8.25 4.81 4.38
CA ARG A 324 8.39 4.04 3.12
C ARG A 324 9.67 3.18 3.07
N ILE A 325 9.56 1.99 2.52
CA ILE A 325 10.70 1.11 2.21
C ILE A 325 10.86 1.04 0.70
N ILE A 326 12.10 1.03 0.20
CA ILE A 326 12.41 0.83 -1.20
C ILE A 326 13.32 -0.38 -1.30
N ILE A 327 12.95 -1.37 -2.11
CA ILE A 327 13.70 -2.60 -2.31
C ILE A 327 14.09 -2.72 -3.77
N PHE A 328 15.39 -2.87 -4.00
CA PHE A 328 15.95 -3.17 -5.31
C PHE A 328 16.38 -4.62 -5.36
N THR A 329 16.12 -5.32 -6.47
CA THR A 329 16.66 -6.67 -6.70
C THR A 329 17.68 -6.66 -7.83
N THR A 330 18.72 -7.49 -7.72
CA THR A 330 19.67 -7.70 -8.82
C THR A 330 20.28 -9.11 -8.79
N ASN A 331 20.56 -9.67 -9.96
CA ASN A 331 21.34 -10.90 -10.06
C ASN A 331 22.85 -10.63 -10.13
N PHE A 332 23.27 -9.42 -10.53
CA PHE A 332 24.67 -9.05 -10.77
C PHE A 332 25.04 -7.73 -10.09
N VAL A 333 25.36 -7.79 -8.80
CA VAL A 333 25.74 -6.59 -8.02
C VAL A 333 26.98 -5.87 -8.59
N ASP A 334 27.92 -6.61 -9.17
CA ASP A 334 29.16 -6.05 -9.74
C ASP A 334 28.94 -5.19 -10.99
N LYS A 335 27.77 -5.31 -11.64
CA LYS A 335 27.41 -4.50 -12.81
C LYS A 335 26.81 -3.14 -12.44
N LEU A 336 26.47 -2.94 -11.17
CA LEU A 336 25.85 -1.70 -10.71
C LEU A 336 26.91 -0.62 -10.47
N ASP A 337 26.60 0.60 -10.89
CA ASP A 337 27.45 1.76 -10.62
C ASP A 337 27.55 1.97 -9.08
N PRO A 338 28.76 2.04 -8.49
CA PRO A 338 28.95 2.28 -7.05
C PRO A 338 28.23 3.53 -6.52
N ALA A 339 27.97 4.54 -7.36
CA ALA A 339 27.19 5.72 -7.00
C ALA A 339 25.72 5.40 -6.66
N LEU A 340 25.19 4.27 -7.14
CA LEU A 340 23.83 3.81 -6.88
C LEU A 340 23.73 3.13 -5.50
N ILE A 341 24.78 2.42 -5.11
CA ILE A 341 24.87 1.54 -3.92
C ILE A 341 25.26 2.32 -2.65
N ARG A 342 25.46 3.64 -2.75
CA ARG A 342 25.83 4.48 -1.60
C ARG A 342 24.72 4.54 -0.55
N ARG A 343 25.12 4.68 0.71
CA ARG A 343 24.22 4.93 1.85
C ARG A 343 23.33 6.16 1.60
N GLY A 344 22.06 6.08 1.97
CA GLY A 344 21.01 7.05 1.66
C GLY A 344 20.11 6.64 0.48
N ARG A 345 20.61 5.80 -0.43
CA ARG A 345 19.85 5.19 -1.54
C ARG A 345 19.53 3.73 -1.23
N MET A 346 20.57 2.94 -1.05
CA MET A 346 20.53 1.52 -0.69
C MET A 346 21.32 1.40 0.62
N ASP A 347 20.62 1.39 1.75
CA ASP A 347 21.24 1.45 3.07
C ASP A 347 21.70 0.08 3.57
N LYS A 348 20.93 -0.96 3.24
CA LYS A 348 21.14 -2.33 3.67
C LYS A 348 21.26 -3.24 2.46
N HIS A 349 22.35 -3.99 2.35
CA HIS A 349 22.53 -4.98 1.31
C HIS A 349 22.36 -6.37 1.89
N ILE A 350 21.55 -7.19 1.24
CA ILE A 350 21.21 -8.54 1.68
C ILE A 350 21.57 -9.48 0.53
N GLU A 351 22.60 -10.29 0.77
CA GLU A 351 22.98 -11.37 -0.13
C GLU A 351 22.09 -12.59 0.11
N LEU A 352 21.40 -13.03 -0.94
CA LEU A 352 20.64 -14.27 -1.00
C LEU A 352 21.43 -15.26 -1.86
N SER A 353 22.33 -15.99 -1.21
CA SER A 353 23.17 -17.01 -1.83
C SER A 353 22.44 -18.35 -1.92
N TYR A 354 23.10 -19.36 -2.53
CA TYR A 354 22.61 -20.72 -2.51
C TYR A 354 22.40 -21.25 -1.09
N CYS A 355 21.52 -22.26 -0.96
CA CYS A 355 21.18 -22.86 0.31
C CYS A 355 22.43 -23.43 1.01
N GLY A 356 22.89 -22.75 2.06
CA GLY A 356 23.96 -23.22 2.93
C GLY A 356 23.43 -24.14 4.04
N TYR A 357 24.35 -24.77 4.78
CA TYR A 357 24.00 -25.72 5.85
C TYR A 357 23.01 -25.14 6.88
N GLU A 358 23.24 -23.91 7.35
CA GLU A 358 22.36 -23.25 8.32
C GLU A 358 20.96 -22.98 7.75
N ALA A 359 20.88 -22.56 6.48
CA ALA A 359 19.60 -22.32 5.81
C ALA A 359 18.83 -23.64 5.60
N PHE A 360 19.53 -24.71 5.23
CA PHE A 360 18.96 -26.05 5.08
C PHE A 360 18.43 -26.58 6.42
N LYS A 361 19.20 -26.44 7.50
CA LYS A 361 18.77 -26.84 8.85
C LYS A 361 17.54 -26.06 9.31
N ALA A 362 17.52 -24.75 9.07
CA ALA A 362 16.36 -23.92 9.38
C ALA A 362 15.12 -24.32 8.57
N LYS A 363 15.31 -24.68 7.29
CA LYS A 363 14.24 -25.17 6.43
C LYS A 363 13.61 -26.46 6.96
N ASN A 364 14.44 -27.47 7.25
CA ASN A 364 13.95 -28.77 7.73
C ASN A 364 13.21 -28.63 9.07
N LYS A 365 13.74 -27.79 9.98
CA LYS A 365 13.06 -27.51 11.25
C LYS A 365 11.67 -26.89 11.04
N ALA A 366 11.55 -25.94 10.11
CA ALA A 366 10.26 -25.33 9.79
C ALA A 366 9.28 -26.32 9.14
N GLU A 367 9.78 -27.27 8.32
CA GLU A 367 8.96 -28.35 7.74
C GLU A 367 8.47 -29.32 8.83
N GLU A 368 9.32 -29.74 9.75
CA GLU A 368 8.95 -30.60 10.89
C GLU A 368 7.88 -29.95 11.77
N GLU A 369 8.06 -28.67 12.14
CA GLU A 369 7.07 -27.91 12.94
C GLU A 369 5.73 -27.74 12.20
N ALA A 370 5.76 -27.62 10.87
CA ALA A 370 4.55 -27.53 10.06
C ALA A 370 3.80 -28.87 10.00
N GLU A 371 4.52 -29.98 9.88
CA GLU A 371 3.94 -31.32 9.93
C GLU A 371 3.33 -31.66 11.29
N GLU A 372 3.97 -31.24 12.39
CA GLU A 372 3.46 -31.45 13.74
C GLU A 372 2.13 -30.70 13.96
N LYS A 373 2.09 -29.41 13.60
CA LYS A 373 0.85 -28.61 13.64
C LYS A 373 -0.26 -29.19 12.76
N ALA A 374 0.09 -29.72 11.59
CA ALA A 374 -0.88 -30.35 10.69
C ALA A 374 -1.48 -31.63 11.28
N LYS A 375 -0.73 -32.37 12.11
CA LYS A 375 -1.23 -33.54 12.85
C LYS A 375 -2.14 -33.13 14.00
N GLU A 376 -1.77 -32.11 14.77
CA GLU A 376 -2.61 -31.57 15.85
C GLU A 376 -3.98 -31.10 15.31
N LEU A 377 -3.98 -30.31 14.24
CA LEU A 377 -5.21 -29.81 13.59
C LEU A 377 -6.12 -30.93 13.05
N LYS A 378 -5.54 -32.06 12.61
CA LYS A 378 -6.34 -33.23 12.21
C LYS A 378 -6.97 -33.90 13.43
N SER A 379 -6.20 -34.09 14.50
CA SER A 379 -6.72 -34.68 15.74
C SER A 379 -7.81 -33.86 16.41
N GLU A 380 -7.74 -32.53 16.35
CA GLU A 380 -8.79 -31.64 16.87
C GLU A 380 -10.08 -31.70 16.03
N LYS A 381 -9.95 -31.83 14.70
CA LYS A 381 -11.11 -32.01 13.81
C LYS A 381 -11.78 -33.36 14.02
N ASP A 382 -11.00 -34.43 14.10
CA ASP A 382 -11.52 -35.78 14.32
C ASP A 382 -12.24 -35.87 15.68
N ASN A 383 -11.70 -35.25 16.72
CA ASN A 383 -12.35 -35.18 18.04
C ASN A 383 -13.59 -34.27 18.06
N GLY A 384 -13.61 -33.20 17.26
CA GLY A 384 -14.75 -32.29 17.13
C GLY A 384 -15.92 -32.91 16.35
N GLU A 385 -15.63 -33.71 15.34
CA GLU A 385 -16.64 -34.48 14.59
C GLU A 385 -17.25 -35.60 15.44
N LEU A 386 -16.43 -36.31 16.23
CA LEU A 386 -16.91 -37.31 17.20
C LEU A 386 -17.83 -36.70 18.27
N ALA A 387 -17.52 -35.49 18.76
CA ALA A 387 -18.36 -34.80 19.74
C ALA A 387 -19.71 -34.33 19.15
N GLN A 388 -19.75 -33.96 17.86
CA GLN A 388 -20.99 -33.59 17.16
C GLN A 388 -21.87 -34.81 16.83
N GLU A 389 -21.27 -35.97 16.57
CA GLU A 389 -22.01 -37.22 16.40
C GLU A 389 -22.61 -37.72 17.72
N GLU A 390 -21.91 -37.59 18.85
CA GLU A 390 -22.47 -37.96 20.17
C GLU A 390 -23.62 -37.05 20.61
N GLU A 391 -23.60 -35.76 20.25
CA GLU A 391 -24.65 -34.79 20.60
C GLU A 391 -25.92 -34.93 19.72
N GLN A 392 -25.82 -35.56 18.53
CA GLN A 392 -26.98 -35.88 17.69
C GLN A 392 -27.66 -37.22 18.03
N VAL A 393 -27.00 -38.07 18.83
CA VAL A 393 -27.49 -39.39 19.23
C VAL A 393 -28.11 -39.39 20.64
N SER A 394 -27.97 -38.31 21.42
CA SER A 394 -28.69 -38.07 22.68
C SER A 394 -29.97 -37.27 22.47
#